data_AF-A0A0T6BGA1-F1
#
_entry.id   AF-A0A0T6BGA1-F1
#
_cell.length_a   1.000
_cell.length_b   1.000
_cell.length_c   1.000
_cell.angle_alpha   90.00
_cell.angle_beta   90.00
_cell.angle_gamma   90.00
#
_symmetry.space_group_name_H-M   'P 1'
#
loop_
_entity.id
_entity.type
_entity.pdbx_description
1 polymer ?
#
loop_
_entity_poly.entity_id
_entity_poly.type
_entity_poly.pdbx_seq_one_letter_code
_entity_poly.pdbx_strand_id
1 'polypeptide(L)'
;MSAILKLSSVTNILRYSQNQVHAFRPVLCKGLHVSVDRRDAKLNTDVSKAYPVYDHKYDCVVIGAGGAGLRAAFGLVSKGFKVAVVTKLFPTRSHTIAAQGGVNAALGCNEDSLNGMLIFF
;
A
#
# COMPACT_ATOMS: atom_id res chain seq x y z
N MET A 1 28.89 50.52 9.63
CA MET A 1 29.27 49.37 8.79
C MET A 1 28.20 48.31 8.94
N SER A 2 27.19 48.33 8.07
CA SER A 2 26.08 47.37 8.07
C SER A 2 26.36 46.27 7.06
N ALA A 3 26.28 45.01 7.48
CA ALA A 3 26.27 43.86 6.57
C ALA A 3 24.90 43.18 6.66
N ILE A 4 24.07 43.43 5.65
CA ILE A 4 22.77 42.79 5.43
C ILE A 4 23.03 41.40 4.84
N LEU A 5 22.90 40.35 5.66
CA LEU A 5 22.87 38.97 5.18
C LEU A 5 21.55 38.71 4.46
N LYS A 6 21.66 38.29 3.19
CA LYS A 6 20.56 38.02 2.24
C LYS A 6 19.47 37.13 2.85
N LEU A 7 18.30 37.74 3.03
CA LEU A 7 17.05 37.13 3.51
C LEU A 7 16.46 36.03 2.59
N SER A 8 17.10 35.74 1.44
CA SER A 8 16.61 34.78 0.44
C SER A 8 16.79 33.31 0.85
N SER A 9 17.69 33.00 1.78
CA SER A 9 17.93 31.61 2.20
C SER A 9 16.91 31.12 3.22
N VAL A 10 16.39 32.00 4.08
CA VAL A 10 15.39 31.67 5.10
C VAL A 10 14.00 31.47 4.46
N THR A 11 13.69 32.21 3.39
CA THR A 11 12.44 32.04 2.65
C THR A 11 12.33 30.69 1.94
N ASN A 12 13.44 30.06 1.56
CA ASN A 12 13.40 28.72 0.91
C ASN A 12 13.21 27.58 1.93
N ILE A 13 13.69 27.74 3.16
CA ILE A 13 13.52 26.74 4.23
C ILE A 13 12.09 26.74 4.77
N LEU A 14 11.48 27.93 4.93
CA LEU A 14 10.08 28.03 5.36
C LEU A 14 9.08 27.60 4.28
N ARG A 15 9.43 27.71 2.99
CA ARG A 15 8.61 27.16 1.89
C ARG A 15 8.67 25.64 1.78
N TYR A 16 9.77 25.00 2.20
CA TYR A 16 9.85 23.53 2.24
C TYR A 16 8.88 22.94 3.28
N SER A 17 8.72 23.63 4.42
CA SER A 17 7.82 23.17 5.49
C SER A 17 6.32 23.34 5.19
N GLN A 18 5.92 24.30 4.35
CA GLN A 18 4.51 24.52 4.01
C GLN A 18 4.00 23.69 2.82
N ASN A 19 4.88 23.10 2.00
CA ASN A 19 4.45 22.27 0.86
C ASN A 19 4.29 20.77 1.17
N GLN A 20 4.57 20.34 2.41
CA GLN A 20 4.30 18.97 2.88
C GLN A 20 2.95 18.81 3.59
N VAL A 21 2.18 19.88 3.77
CA VAL A 21 0.91 19.87 4.53
C VAL A 21 -0.35 19.91 3.67
N HIS A 22 -0.22 20.12 2.35
CA HIS A 22 -1.35 20.13 1.41
C HIS A 22 -1.39 18.89 0.53
N ALA A 23 -1.73 17.74 1.11
CA ALA A 23 -2.57 16.67 0.50
C ALA A 23 -2.65 15.42 1.38
N PHE A 24 -2.76 15.56 2.70
CA PHE A 24 -3.44 14.52 3.48
C PHE A 24 -4.95 14.67 3.20
N ARG A 25 -5.37 14.34 1.98
CA ARG A 25 -6.76 13.90 1.81
C ARG A 25 -6.86 12.68 2.72
N PRO A 26 -7.75 12.64 3.72
CA PRO A 26 -8.05 11.38 4.37
C PRO A 26 -8.52 10.51 3.21
N VAL A 27 -7.68 9.56 2.78
CA VAL A 27 -8.13 8.51 1.88
C VAL A 27 -9.03 7.70 2.79
N LEU A 28 -10.29 8.14 2.84
CA LEU A 28 -11.45 7.39 3.24
C LEU A 28 -11.12 5.95 2.94
N CYS A 29 -10.92 5.19 4.02
CA CYS A 29 -10.67 3.77 4.04
C CYS A 29 -11.12 3.17 2.72
N LYS A 30 -10.18 3.03 1.77
CA LYS A 30 -10.44 2.23 0.59
C LYS A 30 -10.46 0.83 1.18
N GLY A 31 -11.64 0.44 1.64
CA GLY A 31 -11.92 -0.93 2.02
C GLY A 31 -11.34 -1.78 0.93
N LEU A 32 -10.62 -2.83 1.31
CA LEU A 32 -10.15 -3.81 0.37
C LEU A 32 -11.37 -4.29 -0.42
N HIS A 33 -11.59 -3.68 -1.59
CA HIS A 33 -12.74 -3.97 -2.42
C HIS A 33 -12.40 -5.30 -3.05
N VAL A 34 -12.87 -6.37 -2.43
CA VAL A 34 -12.79 -7.73 -2.97
C VAL A 34 -13.80 -7.79 -4.11
N SER A 35 -13.47 -7.08 -5.19
CA SER A 35 -14.24 -7.13 -6.41
C SER A 35 -13.91 -8.44 -7.10
N VAL A 36 -14.83 -9.40 -7.01
CA VAL A 36 -14.94 -10.48 -7.99
C VAL A 36 -15.60 -9.94 -9.26
N ASP A 37 -15.34 -8.68 -9.62
CA ASP A 37 -15.96 -8.09 -10.80
C ASP A 37 -15.25 -8.61 -12.04
N ARG A 38 -15.92 -9.53 -12.73
CA ARG A 38 -15.57 -9.99 -14.07
C ARG A 38 -15.72 -8.92 -15.16
N ARG A 39 -16.25 -7.73 -14.82
CA ARG A 39 -16.66 -6.71 -15.79
C ARG A 39 -15.53 -6.16 -16.66
N ASP A 40 -14.29 -6.15 -16.17
CA ASP A 40 -13.13 -5.61 -16.92
C ASP A 40 -12.34 -6.69 -17.69
N ALA A 41 -12.80 -7.93 -17.67
CA ALA A 41 -12.13 -9.07 -18.28
C ALA A 41 -12.52 -9.22 -19.75
N LYS A 42 -11.53 -9.35 -20.65
CA LYS A 42 -11.80 -9.65 -22.06
C LYS A 42 -11.88 -11.16 -22.24
N LEU A 43 -12.97 -11.64 -22.84
CA LEU A 43 -13.13 -13.05 -23.19
C LEU A 43 -12.27 -13.39 -24.40
N ASN A 44 -11.45 -14.42 -24.27
CA ASN A 44 -10.68 -14.99 -25.36
C ASN A 44 -11.19 -16.40 -25.64
N THR A 45 -11.88 -16.54 -26.77
CA THR A 45 -12.54 -17.79 -27.20
C THR A 45 -11.69 -18.61 -28.16
N ASP A 46 -10.52 -18.12 -28.56
CA ASP A 46 -9.71 -18.74 -29.61
C ASP A 46 -8.89 -19.93 -29.09
N VAL A 47 -8.72 -20.04 -27.78
CA VAL A 47 -7.82 -21.02 -27.14
C VAL A 47 -8.54 -22.33 -26.79
N SER A 48 -9.79 -22.25 -26.32
CA SER A 48 -10.55 -23.40 -25.83
C SER A 48 -12.03 -23.08 -25.72
N LYS A 49 -12.89 -23.91 -26.33
CA LYS A 49 -14.35 -23.82 -26.16
C LYS A 49 -14.83 -24.36 -24.81
N ALA A 50 -14.10 -25.30 -24.21
CA ALA A 50 -14.47 -25.95 -22.96
C ALA A 50 -14.13 -25.09 -21.72
N TYR A 51 -13.05 -24.30 -21.81
CA TYR A 51 -12.59 -23.43 -20.73
C TYR A 51 -12.43 -22.01 -21.25
N PRO A 52 -13.44 -21.12 -21.07
CA PRO A 52 -13.35 -19.74 -21.52
C PRO A 52 -12.22 -19.03 -20.78
N VAL A 53 -11.31 -18.43 -21.54
CA VAL A 53 -10.16 -17.69 -20.99
C VAL A 53 -10.53 -16.22 -20.84
N TYR A 54 -10.16 -15.64 -19.71
CA TYR A 54 -10.41 -14.24 -19.39
C TYR A 54 -9.09 -13.49 -19.27
N ASP A 55 -8.86 -12.55 -20.16
CA ASP A 55 -7.68 -11.70 -20.20
C ASP A 55 -7.92 -10.42 -19.39
N HIS A 56 -7.00 -10.13 -18.47
CA HIS A 56 -7.03 -8.93 -17.65
C HIS A 56 -5.76 -8.10 -17.83
N LYS A 57 -5.90 -6.77 -17.83
CA LYS A 57 -4.76 -5.83 -17.93
C LYS A 57 -4.58 -5.03 -16.64
N TYR A 58 -3.38 -5.14 -16.07
CA TYR A 58 -2.91 -4.49 -14.85
C TYR A 58 -1.45 -4.09 -15.02
N ASP A 59 -0.99 -3.10 -14.24
CA ASP A 59 0.40 -2.68 -14.24
C ASP A 59 1.26 -3.64 -13.41
N CYS A 60 0.68 -4.18 -12.34
CA CYS A 60 1.33 -5.15 -11.46
C CYS A 60 0.31 -6.20 -10.99
N VAL A 61 0.79 -7.44 -10.80
CA VAL A 61 0.02 -8.54 -10.23
C VAL A 61 0.75 -9.06 -9.00
N VAL A 62 0.05 -9.14 -7.87
CA VAL A 62 0.53 -9.72 -6.62
C VAL A 62 -0.18 -11.04 -6.39
N ILE A 63 0.59 -12.11 -6.17
CA ILE A 63 0.06 -13.44 -5.90
C ILE A 63 0.22 -13.72 -4.40
N GLY A 64 -0.91 -13.89 -3.72
CA GLY A 64 -1.00 -14.06 -2.26
C GLY A 64 -1.49 -12.80 -1.56
N ALA A 65 -2.53 -12.95 -0.73
CA ALA A 65 -3.10 -11.88 0.09
C ALA A 65 -2.80 -12.09 1.59
N GLY A 66 -1.64 -12.66 1.90
CA GLY A 66 -1.09 -12.60 3.25
C GLY A 66 -0.45 -11.25 3.51
N GLY A 67 0.10 -11.09 4.70
CA GLY A 67 0.70 -9.83 5.12
C GLY A 67 1.66 -9.17 4.12
N ALA A 68 2.66 -9.91 3.64
CA ALA A 68 3.62 -9.40 2.66
C ALA A 68 2.96 -8.94 1.35
N GLY A 69 1.99 -9.72 0.85
CA GLY A 69 1.31 -9.44 -0.42
C GLY A 69 0.40 -8.23 -0.34
N LEU A 70 -0.38 -8.10 0.74
CA LEU A 70 -1.21 -6.91 0.96
C LEU A 70 -0.36 -5.65 1.15
N ARG A 71 0.74 -5.74 1.92
CA ARG A 71 1.65 -4.60 2.11
C ARG A 71 2.31 -4.17 0.80
N ALA A 72 2.73 -5.12 -0.04
CA ALA A 72 3.28 -4.83 -1.35
C ALA A 72 2.24 -4.20 -2.28
N ALA A 73 1.03 -4.76 -2.32
CA ALA A 73 -0.08 -4.22 -3.12
C ALA A 73 -0.43 -2.79 -2.70
N PHE A 74 -0.52 -2.52 -1.39
CA PHE A 74 -0.77 -1.18 -0.88
C PHE A 74 0.32 -0.18 -1.28
N GLY A 75 1.60 -0.57 -1.18
CA GLY A 75 2.73 0.27 -1.59
C GLY A 75 2.77 0.58 -3.09
N LEU A 76 2.25 -0.31 -3.93
CA LEU A 76 2.12 -0.08 -5.37
C LEU A 76 0.91 0.81 -5.68
N VAL A 77 -0.24 0.55 -5.06
CA VAL A 77 -1.45 1.37 -5.24
C VAL A 77 -1.25 2.80 -4.74
N SER A 78 -0.50 3.01 -3.66
CA SER A 78 -0.19 4.35 -3.14
C SER A 78 0.65 5.20 -4.10
N LYS A 79 1.41 4.56 -4.99
CA LYS A 79 2.15 5.20 -6.08
C LYS A 79 1.31 5.40 -7.35
N GLY A 80 0.04 5.00 -7.33
CA GLY A 80 -0.89 5.17 -8.44
C GLY A 80 -0.93 4.02 -9.45
N PHE A 81 -0.26 2.89 -9.18
CA PHE A 81 -0.30 1.73 -10.07
C PHE A 81 -1.64 0.98 -9.95
N LYS A 82 -2.12 0.43 -11.07
CA LYS A 82 -3.26 -0.48 -11.10
C LYS A 82 -2.78 -1.90 -10.76
N VAL A 83 -3.08 -2.35 -9.55
CA VAL A 83 -2.59 -3.64 -9.01
C VAL A 83 -3.73 -4.65 -8.89
N ALA A 84 -3.50 -5.87 -9.36
CA ALA A 84 -4.35 -7.01 -9.05
C ALA A 84 -3.75 -7.85 -7.91
N VAL A 85 -4.57 -8.27 -6.95
CA VAL A 85 -4.16 -9.22 -5.91
C VAL A 85 -4.95 -10.51 -6.10
N VAL A 86 -4.25 -11.61 -6.36
CA VAL A 86 -4.85 -12.93 -6.58
C VAL A 86 -4.51 -13.83 -5.40
N THR A 87 -5.52 -14.40 -4.76
CA THR A 87 -5.34 -15.27 -3.59
C THR A 87 -6.31 -16.43 -3.62
N LYS A 88 -5.86 -17.60 -3.17
CA LYS A 88 -6.70 -18.81 -3.03
C LYS A 88 -7.69 -18.70 -1.88
N LEU A 89 -7.28 -18.06 -0.80
CA LEU A 89 -8.09 -17.89 0.41
C LEU A 89 -8.46 -16.42 0.56
N PHE A 90 -9.58 -16.17 1.24
CA PHE A 90 -9.93 -14.82 1.65
C PHE A 90 -8.78 -14.21 2.48
N PRO A 91 -8.44 -12.92 2.31
CA PRO A 91 -7.20 -12.35 2.86
C PRO A 91 -7.00 -12.55 4.36
N THR A 92 -8.08 -12.51 5.15
CA THR A 92 -8.02 -12.74 6.60
C THR A 92 -7.82 -14.20 7.00
N ARG A 93 -7.86 -15.16 6.06
CA ARG A 93 -7.54 -16.58 6.31
C ARG A 93 -6.15 -16.97 5.80
N SER A 94 -5.30 -15.98 5.53
CA SER A 94 -3.89 -16.23 5.23
C SER A 94 -3.17 -16.77 6.47
N HIS A 95 -2.16 -17.62 6.29
CA HIS A 95 -1.39 -18.19 7.41
C HIS A 95 -0.71 -17.14 8.29
N THR A 96 -0.53 -15.91 7.78
CA THR A 96 -0.02 -14.79 8.56
C THR A 96 -0.93 -14.43 9.74
N ILE A 97 -2.22 -14.81 9.73
CA ILE A 97 -3.12 -14.60 10.88
C ILE A 97 -2.77 -15.47 12.09
N ALA A 98 -2.08 -16.60 11.88
CA ALA A 98 -1.72 -17.52 12.95
C ALA A 98 -0.47 -17.07 13.73
N ALA A 99 0.14 -15.93 13.38
CA ALA A 99 1.31 -15.41 14.08
C ALA A 99 0.93 -14.91 15.49
N GLN A 100 1.58 -15.45 16.53
CA GLN A 100 1.26 -15.16 17.93
C GLN A 100 2.33 -14.35 18.68
N GLY A 101 3.59 -14.40 18.24
CA GLY A 101 4.70 -13.73 18.93
C GLY A 101 4.70 -12.22 18.69
N GLY A 102 5.27 -11.80 17.56
CA GLY A 102 5.45 -10.40 17.20
C GLY A 102 6.46 -10.24 16.07
N VAL A 103 6.77 -9.01 15.69
CA VAL A 103 7.79 -8.68 14.68
C VAL A 103 8.98 -8.03 15.38
N ASN A 104 10.19 -8.56 15.16
CA ASN A 104 11.40 -7.98 15.74
C ASN A 104 11.78 -6.67 15.02
N ALA A 105 12.04 -5.60 15.78
CA ALA A 105 12.49 -4.33 15.26
C ALA A 105 13.38 -3.60 16.28
N ALA A 106 14.51 -3.06 15.83
CA ALA A 106 15.43 -2.28 16.68
C ALA A 106 14.92 -0.85 16.84
N LEU A 107 13.90 -0.64 17.67
CA LEU A 107 13.26 0.66 17.86
C LEU A 107 13.85 1.51 18.99
N GLY A 108 14.81 0.98 19.77
CA GLY A 108 15.42 1.72 20.89
C GLY A 108 14.42 2.20 21.94
N CYS A 109 13.37 1.41 22.18
CA CYS A 109 12.30 1.75 23.10
C CYS A 109 12.80 1.61 24.55
N ASN A 110 12.88 2.72 25.27
CA ASN A 110 13.09 2.73 26.72
C ASN A 110 11.78 2.27 27.41
N GLU A 111 11.92 1.80 28.64
CA GLU A 111 11.14 0.80 29.37
C GLU A 111 9.63 1.08 29.57
N ASP A 112 9.14 2.25 29.15
CA ASP A 112 7.82 2.78 29.55
C ASP A 112 6.81 2.91 28.40
N SER A 113 7.15 2.47 27.19
CA SER A 113 6.29 2.61 26.01
C SER A 113 5.68 1.27 25.59
N LEU A 114 4.86 0.66 26.45
CA LEU A 114 4.03 -0.52 26.13
C LEU A 114 2.81 -0.19 25.25
N ASN A 115 2.94 0.81 24.37
CA ASN A 115 1.87 1.21 23.46
C ASN A 115 2.38 1.18 22.02
N GLY A 116 2.05 0.08 21.33
CA GLY A 116 1.86 0.12 19.89
C GLY A 116 3.02 -0.38 19.04
N MET A 117 3.41 -1.64 19.18
CA MET A 117 3.92 -2.39 18.04
C MET A 117 2.90 -3.44 17.60
N LEU A 118 1.80 -2.96 17.04
CA LEU A 118 0.87 -3.80 16.29
C LEU A 118 1.26 -3.72 14.81
N ILE A 119 2.30 -4.46 14.42
CA ILE A 119 2.57 -4.68 12.99
C ILE A 119 1.63 -5.79 12.53
N PHE A 120 0.39 -5.40 12.23
CA PHE A 120 -0.40 -6.14 11.26
C PHE A 120 0.08 -5.71 9.87
N PHE A 121 0.60 -6.68 9.13
CA PHE A 121 0.82 -6.50 7.70
C PHE A 121 -0.51 -6.35 6.94
#